data_AF-A0A2D6X0E8-F1
#
_entry.id   AF-A0A2D6X0E8-F1
#
_cell.length_a   1.000
_cell.length_b   1.000
_cell.length_c   1.000
_cell.angle_alpha   90.00
_cell.angle_beta   90.00
_cell.angle_gamma   90.00
#
_symmetry.space_group_name_H-M   'P 1'
#
loop_
_entity.id
_entity.type
_entity.pdbx_description
1 polymer ?
#
loop_
_entity_poly.entity_id
_entity_poly.type
_entity_poly.pdbx_seq_one_letter_code
_entity_poly.pdbx_strand_id
1 'polypeptide(L)'
;MAITVTKDTVGAERISRNLGVLTGSIAFDSSYPTGGESSTDISGQFRTCLQVMIEPSGGYNFVWDKTNDKIMAYYPSNPAAHTHTITLSGTHAGNAVELTANSNAAALGEAGGTGYTGITGIQNATAADAVGAEVANATDISGVTAAKFVAIGLTGSLG
;
A
#
# COMPACT_ATOMS: atom_id res chain seq x y z
N MET A 1 0.98 21.83 -6.97
CA MET A 1 2.18 21.21 -6.36
C MET A 1 2.57 20.05 -7.24
N ALA A 2 3.86 19.77 -7.33
CA ALA A 2 4.41 18.90 -8.35
C ALA A 2 5.56 18.11 -7.74
N ILE A 3 5.64 16.83 -8.10
CA ILE A 3 6.81 16.02 -7.83
C ILE A 3 8.07 16.71 -8.35
N THR A 4 9.16 16.59 -7.59
CA THR A 4 10.48 17.00 -8.07
C THR A 4 11.15 15.81 -8.74
N VAL A 5 11.39 15.91 -10.04
CA VAL A 5 12.08 14.88 -10.82
C VAL A 5 13.55 15.24 -10.98
N THR A 6 14.43 14.39 -10.45
CA THR A 6 15.87 14.46 -10.70
C THR A 6 16.24 13.37 -11.69
N LYS A 7 16.77 13.75 -12.85
CA LYS A 7 17.15 12.83 -13.92
C LYS A 7 18.64 12.52 -13.81
N ASP A 8 19.02 11.27 -14.03
CA ASP A 8 20.45 10.89 -14.05
C ASP A 8 21.15 11.42 -15.31
N THR A 9 20.38 11.65 -16.38
CA THR A 9 20.83 12.16 -17.67
C THR A 9 19.96 13.34 -18.11
N VAL A 10 20.45 14.14 -19.07
CA VAL A 10 19.73 15.33 -19.55
C VAL A 10 18.42 15.02 -20.29
N GLY A 11 18.19 13.75 -20.66
CA GLY A 11 16.99 13.28 -21.35
C GLY A 11 17.05 11.77 -21.61
N ALA A 12 16.04 11.26 -22.32
CA ALA A 12 15.98 9.83 -22.63
C ALA A 12 17.16 9.37 -23.50
N GLU A 13 17.94 8.42 -23.01
CA GLU A 13 19.04 7.81 -23.73
C GLU A 13 18.54 6.71 -24.67
N ARG A 14 19.06 6.67 -25.90
CA ARG A 14 18.65 5.68 -26.90
C ARG A 14 19.29 4.33 -26.61
N ILE A 15 18.45 3.32 -26.38
CA ILE A 15 18.88 1.91 -26.25
C ILE A 15 18.65 1.12 -27.55
N SER A 16 17.87 1.67 -28.48
CA SER A 16 17.75 1.15 -29.85
C SER A 16 17.41 2.29 -30.83
N ARG A 17 17.10 1.95 -32.08
CA ARG A 17 16.68 2.93 -33.10
C ARG A 17 15.56 3.84 -32.61
N ASN A 18 14.49 3.27 -32.07
CA ASN A 18 13.30 4.04 -31.71
C ASN A 18 12.96 3.96 -30.21
N LEU A 19 13.74 3.25 -29.40
CA LEU A 19 13.48 3.06 -27.98
C LEU A 19 14.55 3.77 -27.17
N GLY A 20 14.12 4.49 -26.13
CA GLY A 20 15.00 5.07 -25.15
C GLY A 20 14.57 4.76 -23.73
N VAL A 21 15.48 5.04 -22.80
CA VAL A 21 15.33 4.88 -21.37
C VAL A 21 15.67 6.18 -20.66
N LEU A 22 14.98 6.47 -19.57
CA LEU A 22 15.31 7.56 -18.65
C LEU A 22 15.30 6.99 -17.24
N THR A 23 16.33 7.28 -16.48
CA THR A 23 16.41 6.92 -15.06
C THR A 23 16.56 8.16 -14.20
N GLY A 24 16.21 8.03 -12.92
CA GLY A 24 16.36 9.12 -11.98
C GLY A 24 15.67 8.82 -10.65
N SER A 25 15.34 9.89 -9.93
CA SER A 25 14.57 9.83 -8.70
C SER A 25 13.47 10.88 -8.67
N ILE A 26 12.43 10.57 -7.89
CA ILE A 26 11.30 11.45 -7.61
C ILE A 26 11.30 11.78 -6.12
N ALA A 27 11.07 13.04 -5.79
CA ALA A 27 10.71 13.49 -4.45
C ALA A 27 9.28 14.03 -4.46
N PHE A 28 8.50 13.68 -3.45
CA PHE A 28 7.18 14.25 -3.23
C PHE A 28 7.25 15.42 -2.25
N ASP A 29 6.27 16.30 -2.32
CA ASP A 29 6.10 17.39 -1.37
C ASP A 29 5.01 17.05 -0.33
N SER A 30 4.60 18.04 0.46
CA SER A 30 3.65 17.87 1.55
C SER A 30 2.17 17.95 1.12
N SER A 31 1.86 18.05 -0.17
CA SER A 31 0.47 18.20 -0.64
C SER A 31 0.15 17.30 -1.83
N TYR A 32 0.10 16.00 -1.57
CA TYR A 32 -0.31 15.01 -2.56
C TYR A 32 -1.74 15.25 -3.08
N PRO A 33 -1.97 15.41 -4.39
CA PRO A 33 -3.31 15.52 -4.96
C PRO A 33 -3.96 14.14 -5.12
N THR A 34 -5.26 14.04 -4.82
CA THR A 34 -6.03 12.84 -5.19
C THR A 34 -5.95 12.57 -6.70
N GLY A 35 -5.79 11.29 -7.05
CA GLY A 35 -5.57 10.83 -8.41
C GLY A 35 -4.11 10.93 -8.87
N GLY A 36 -3.19 11.36 -8.00
CA GLY A 36 -1.75 11.37 -8.28
C GLY A 36 -1.18 12.64 -8.90
N GLU A 37 0.14 12.62 -8.97
CA GLU A 37 1.01 13.71 -9.39
C GLU A 37 1.32 13.64 -10.88
N SER A 38 1.46 14.77 -11.55
CA SER A 38 1.77 14.77 -12.99
C SER A 38 3.12 14.12 -13.26
N SER A 39 3.20 13.23 -14.26
CA SER A 39 4.46 12.64 -14.72
C SER A 39 5.05 13.29 -15.98
N THR A 40 4.55 14.45 -16.40
CA THR A 40 4.97 15.11 -17.66
C THR A 40 6.47 15.37 -17.75
N ASP A 41 7.16 15.62 -16.62
CA ASP A 41 8.62 15.80 -16.59
C ASP A 41 9.41 14.54 -16.97
N ILE A 42 8.77 13.37 -16.84
CA ILE A 42 9.28 12.04 -17.22
C ILE A 42 8.72 11.64 -18.58
N SER A 43 7.39 11.61 -18.74
CA SER A 43 6.72 11.12 -19.95
C SER A 43 7.02 11.98 -21.17
N GLY A 44 7.16 13.30 -20.97
CA GLY A 44 7.53 14.29 -22.00
C GLY A 44 8.96 14.16 -22.51
N GLN A 45 9.80 13.31 -21.90
CA GLN A 45 11.13 12.98 -22.43
C GLN A 45 11.06 12.00 -23.62
N PHE A 46 9.87 11.49 -23.92
CA PHE A 46 9.63 10.56 -25.01
C PHE A 46 8.57 11.12 -25.95
N ARG A 47 8.61 10.72 -27.22
CA ARG A 47 7.47 10.94 -28.12
C ARG A 47 6.25 10.14 -27.65
N THR A 48 6.51 8.96 -27.10
CA THR A 48 5.48 8.11 -26.50
C THR A 48 6.10 7.39 -25.32
N CYS A 49 5.74 7.78 -24.10
CA CYS A 49 6.14 7.03 -22.91
C CYS A 49 5.38 5.69 -22.89
N LEU A 50 6.11 4.58 -22.80
CA LEU A 50 5.52 3.25 -22.84
C LEU A 50 5.25 2.73 -21.44
N GLN A 51 6.19 2.98 -20.52
CA GLN A 51 6.13 2.55 -19.13
C GLN A 51 6.96 3.48 -18.24
N VAL A 52 6.49 3.70 -17.01
CA VAL A 52 7.28 4.23 -15.89
C VAL A 52 7.19 3.22 -14.76
N MET A 53 8.34 2.77 -14.26
CA MET A 53 8.46 1.87 -13.11
C MET A 53 9.14 2.65 -11.99
N ILE A 54 8.56 2.64 -10.79
CA ILE A 54 9.07 3.37 -9.64
C ILE A 54 9.21 2.38 -8.50
N GLU A 55 10.38 2.37 -7.86
CA GLU A 55 10.64 1.51 -6.72
C GLU A 55 9.81 1.94 -5.50
N PRO A 56 9.30 0.99 -4.70
CA PRO A 56 8.66 1.33 -3.43
C PRO A 56 9.61 2.13 -2.54
N SER A 57 9.08 3.13 -1.84
CA SER A 57 9.87 4.02 -0.99
C SER A 57 9.00 4.65 0.09
N GLY A 58 9.55 4.86 1.28
CA GLY A 58 8.83 5.47 2.41
C GLY A 58 7.57 4.70 2.85
N GLY A 59 7.50 3.39 2.57
CA GLY A 59 6.31 2.57 2.85
C GLY A 59 5.20 2.64 1.79
N TYR A 60 5.43 3.36 0.68
CA TYR A 60 4.48 3.49 -0.43
C TYR A 60 4.91 2.64 -1.62
N ASN A 61 3.91 2.16 -2.36
CA ASN A 61 4.03 1.62 -3.70
C ASN A 61 3.53 2.67 -4.70
N PHE A 62 4.08 2.66 -5.91
CA PHE A 62 3.76 3.65 -6.93
C PHE A 62 3.29 2.98 -8.21
N VAL A 63 2.29 3.60 -8.85
CA VAL A 63 1.74 3.16 -10.13
C VAL A 63 1.69 4.35 -11.06
N TRP A 64 2.14 4.16 -12.29
CA TRP A 64 1.95 5.15 -13.34
C TRP A 64 0.63 4.88 -14.06
N ASP A 65 -0.33 5.79 -13.90
CA ASP A 65 -1.55 5.83 -14.70
C ASP A 65 -1.23 6.49 -16.05
N LYS A 66 -0.97 5.62 -17.02
CA LYS A 66 -0.70 6.00 -18.41
C LYS A 66 -1.85 6.76 -19.07
N THR A 67 -3.08 6.56 -18.63
CA THR A 67 -4.26 7.20 -19.24
C THR A 67 -4.30 8.69 -18.90
N ASN A 68 -4.00 9.03 -17.64
CA ASN A 68 -4.05 10.39 -17.14
C ASN A 68 -2.66 11.05 -17.04
N ASP A 69 -1.59 10.33 -17.37
CA ASP A 69 -0.18 10.73 -17.22
C ASP A 69 0.15 11.18 -15.79
N LYS A 70 -0.17 10.30 -14.84
CA LYS A 70 0.01 10.55 -13.40
C LYS A 70 0.71 9.44 -12.66
N ILE A 71 1.47 9.79 -11.63
CA ILE A 71 2.06 8.88 -10.66
C ILE A 71 1.16 8.84 -9.42
N MET A 72 0.57 7.68 -9.20
CA MET A 72 -0.28 7.37 -8.06
C MET A 72 0.54 6.72 -6.95
N ALA A 73 0.25 7.06 -5.70
CA ALA A 73 0.88 6.51 -4.51
C ALA A 73 -0.16 5.69 -3.73
N TYR A 74 0.25 4.51 -3.31
CA TYR A 74 -0.56 3.58 -2.53
C TYR A 74 0.20 3.18 -1.28
N TYR A 75 -0.48 3.12 -0.15
CA TYR A 75 0.06 2.51 1.06
C TYR A 75 -0.51 1.10 1.22
N PRO A 76 0.26 0.14 1.78
CA PRO A 76 -0.30 -1.14 2.18
C PRO A 76 -1.41 -0.85 3.19
N SER A 77 -2.60 -1.42 2.95
CA SER A 77 -3.67 -1.28 3.92
C SER A 77 -3.19 -1.89 5.24
N ASN A 78 -3.34 -1.16 6.34
CA ASN A 78 -3.29 -1.82 7.64
C ASN A 78 -4.54 -2.71 7.69
N PRO A 79 -4.47 -3.98 8.17
CA PRO A 79 -5.70 -4.74 8.41
C PRO A 79 -6.66 -3.84 9.17
N ALA A 80 -7.89 -3.75 8.66
CA ALA A 80 -8.91 -2.89 9.25
C ALA A 80 -8.95 -3.17 10.76
N ALA A 81 -8.90 -2.11 11.57
CA ALA A 81 -9.03 -2.27 13.00
C ALA A 81 -10.33 -3.03 13.29
N HIS A 82 -10.20 -4.27 13.77
CA HIS A 82 -11.33 -5.10 14.12
C HIS A 82 -11.33 -5.36 15.62
N THR A 83 -12.52 -5.48 16.19
CA THR A 83 -12.72 -5.82 17.59
C THR A 83 -13.14 -7.28 17.69
N HIS A 84 -12.51 -8.03 18.59
CA HIS A 84 -13.04 -9.32 19.00
C HIS A 84 -14.09 -9.11 20.08
N THR A 85 -15.34 -9.49 19.80
CA THR A 85 -16.39 -9.51 20.82
C THR A 85 -16.47 -10.91 21.41
N ILE A 86 -16.16 -11.05 22.68
CA ILE A 86 -16.42 -12.27 23.45
C ILE A 86 -17.76 -12.07 24.17
N THR A 87 -18.80 -12.77 23.72
CA THR A 87 -20.12 -12.74 24.34
C THR A 87 -20.32 -13.98 25.21
N LEU A 88 -20.59 -13.79 26.49
CA LEU A 88 -21.02 -14.86 27.39
C LEU A 88 -22.55 -14.88 27.42
N SER A 89 -23.16 -15.87 26.76
CA SER A 89 -24.62 -16.07 26.82
C SER A 89 -24.96 -17.05 27.94
N GLY A 90 -25.39 -16.51 29.10
CA GLY A 90 -25.92 -17.32 30.20
C GLY A 90 -26.12 -16.51 31.48
N THR A 91 -27.34 -16.56 32.03
CA THR A 91 -27.66 -15.93 33.32
C THR A 91 -27.10 -16.80 34.44
N HIS A 92 -25.99 -16.41 35.07
CA HIS A 92 -25.52 -17.05 36.30
C HIS A 92 -26.07 -16.25 37.49
N ALA A 93 -27.20 -16.70 38.02
CA ALA A 93 -27.75 -16.10 39.24
C ALA A 93 -26.79 -16.40 40.41
N GLY A 94 -26.13 -15.36 40.94
CA GLY A 94 -25.55 -15.38 42.28
C GLY A 94 -24.02 -15.40 42.42
N ASN A 95 -23.23 -15.62 41.35
CA ASN A 95 -21.76 -15.59 41.44
C ASN A 95 -21.13 -14.67 40.38
N ALA A 96 -20.00 -14.06 40.73
CA ALA A 96 -19.17 -13.32 39.80
C ALA A 96 -18.67 -14.26 38.69
N VAL A 97 -18.84 -13.85 37.43
CA VAL A 97 -18.24 -14.53 36.28
C VAL A 97 -16.81 -14.03 36.16
N GLU A 98 -15.84 -14.90 36.40
CA GLU A 98 -14.42 -14.57 36.29
C GLU A 98 -13.88 -15.09 34.95
N LEU A 99 -13.35 -14.18 34.11
CA LEU A 99 -12.59 -14.53 32.92
C LEU A 99 -11.12 -14.52 33.29
N THR A 100 -10.59 -15.68 33.66
CA THR A 100 -9.15 -15.84 33.91
C THR A 100 -8.45 -16.19 32.59
N ALA A 101 -7.53 -15.34 32.13
CA ALA A 101 -6.67 -15.66 30.99
C ALA A 101 -5.75 -16.84 31.36
N ASN A 102 -6.10 -18.05 30.89
CA ASN A 102 -5.25 -19.23 31.07
C ASN A 102 -4.39 -19.42 29.82
N SER A 103 -3.08 -19.19 29.93
CA SER A 103 -2.11 -19.37 28.85
C SER A 103 -1.73 -20.84 28.60
N ASN A 104 -2.35 -21.80 29.29
CA ASN A 104 -2.11 -23.22 29.08
C ASN A 104 -3.17 -23.84 28.16
N ALA A 105 -2.81 -24.07 26.89
CA ALA A 105 -3.68 -24.66 25.87
C ALA A 105 -4.25 -26.05 26.26
N ALA A 106 -3.57 -26.77 27.15
CA ALA A 106 -4.01 -28.09 27.63
C ALA A 106 -5.28 -28.03 28.51
N ALA A 107 -5.61 -26.89 29.10
CA ALA A 107 -6.76 -26.76 29.99
C ALA A 107 -8.11 -26.53 29.26
N LEU A 108 -8.08 -26.23 27.96
CA LEU A 108 -9.28 -25.88 27.19
C LEU A 108 -9.93 -27.06 26.46
N GLY A 109 -9.33 -28.27 26.52
CA GLY A 109 -9.75 -29.45 25.76
C GLY A 109 -10.05 -30.71 26.57
N GLU A 110 -9.89 -30.71 27.89
CA GLU A 110 -10.12 -31.91 28.70
C GLU A 110 -11.63 -32.10 28.98
N ALA A 111 -12.28 -32.84 28.08
CA ALA A 111 -13.68 -33.28 28.14
C ALA A 111 -13.95 -34.33 29.26
N GLY A 112 -13.33 -34.16 30.44
CA GLY A 112 -13.39 -35.13 31.53
C GLY A 112 -14.22 -34.70 32.76
N GLY A 113 -14.67 -33.45 32.83
CA GLY A 113 -15.43 -32.93 33.97
C GLY A 113 -16.88 -32.62 33.60
N THR A 114 -17.84 -33.12 34.38
CA THR A 114 -19.31 -32.95 34.22
C THR A 114 -19.82 -31.50 34.41
N GLY A 115 -18.97 -30.48 34.27
CA GLY A 115 -19.30 -29.08 34.57
C GLY A 115 -18.79 -28.04 33.58
N TYR A 116 -18.09 -28.42 32.50
CA TYR A 116 -17.62 -27.45 31.51
C TYR A 116 -18.55 -27.43 30.31
N THR A 117 -19.39 -26.40 30.21
CA THR A 117 -20.13 -26.10 28.98
C THR A 117 -19.10 -25.77 27.91
N GLY A 118 -18.84 -26.72 27.01
CA GLY A 118 -17.83 -26.59 25.97
C GLY A 118 -18.00 -25.27 25.21
N ILE A 119 -16.90 -24.51 25.12
CA ILE A 119 -16.86 -23.28 24.32
C ILE A 119 -17.06 -23.69 22.86
N THR A 120 -18.31 -23.64 22.41
CA THR A 120 -18.68 -23.94 21.02
C THR A 120 -18.56 -22.65 20.24
N GLY A 121 -17.66 -22.60 19.26
CA GLY A 121 -17.62 -21.50 18.29
C GLY A 121 -16.55 -20.43 18.52
N ILE A 122 -15.32 -20.79 18.89
CA ILE A 122 -14.18 -19.91 18.63
C ILE A 122 -14.06 -19.74 17.12
N GLN A 123 -14.69 -18.71 16.58
CA GLN A 123 -14.53 -18.33 15.19
C GLN A 123 -13.24 -17.52 15.10
N ASN A 124 -12.26 -18.06 14.38
CA ASN A 124 -11.07 -17.31 14.05
C ASN A 124 -11.51 -16.15 13.16
N ALA A 125 -11.41 -14.91 13.64
CA ALA A 125 -11.73 -13.75 12.82
C ALA A 125 -10.67 -13.68 11.72
N THR A 126 -11.05 -14.07 10.49
CA THR A 126 -10.23 -13.81 9.32
C THR A 126 -10.41 -12.35 8.96
N ALA A 127 -9.41 -11.51 9.26
CA ALA A 127 -9.33 -10.19 8.66
C ALA A 127 -9.23 -10.39 7.15
N ALA A 128 -10.09 -9.72 6.39
CA ALA A 128 -9.95 -9.69 4.94
C ALA A 128 -8.66 -8.94 4.62
N ASP A 129 -7.77 -9.54 3.82
CA ASP A 129 -6.62 -8.83 3.26
C ASP A 129 -7.16 -7.66 2.45
N ALA A 130 -6.96 -6.44 2.95
CA ALA A 130 -7.40 -5.26 2.24
C ALA A 130 -6.39 -4.97 1.12
N VAL A 131 -6.88 -4.75 -0.09
CA VAL A 131 -6.04 -4.24 -1.19
C VAL A 131 -5.47 -2.88 -0.76
N GLY A 132 -4.23 -2.57 -1.14
CA GLY A 132 -3.59 -1.28 -0.83
C GLY A 132 -4.48 -0.10 -1.25
N ALA A 133 -4.50 0.95 -0.44
CA ALA A 133 -5.35 2.12 -0.65
C ALA A 133 -4.55 3.28 -1.24
N GLU A 134 -5.18 4.06 -2.12
CA GLU A 134 -4.57 5.28 -2.66
C GLU A 134 -4.39 6.31 -1.54
N VAL A 135 -3.28 7.03 -1.58
CA VAL A 135 -3.01 8.14 -0.67
C VAL A 135 -4.07 9.25 -0.85
N ALA A 136 -4.64 9.70 0.26
CA ALA A 136 -5.70 10.70 0.24
C ALA A 136 -5.18 12.11 -0.12
N ASN A 137 -6.09 12.99 -0.57
CA ASN A 137 -5.77 14.38 -0.89
C ASN A 137 -5.07 15.10 0.28
N ALA A 138 -4.08 15.94 -0.04
CA ALA A 138 -3.31 16.74 0.91
C ALA A 138 -2.57 15.92 2.00
N THR A 139 -2.42 14.60 1.80
CA THR A 139 -1.56 13.80 2.67
C THR A 139 -0.12 14.23 2.49
N ASP A 140 0.57 14.44 3.61
CA ASP A 140 2.00 14.71 3.60
C ASP A 140 2.78 13.42 3.36
N ILE A 141 3.40 13.31 2.18
CA ILE A 141 4.29 12.21 1.82
C ILE A 141 5.71 12.72 1.50
N SER A 142 6.06 13.91 2.00
CA SER A 142 7.36 14.56 1.77
C SER A 142 8.56 13.77 2.31
N GLY A 143 8.33 12.76 3.15
CA GLY A 143 9.36 11.79 3.55
C GLY A 143 9.89 10.94 2.39
N VAL A 144 9.16 10.84 1.27
CA VAL A 144 9.63 10.19 0.05
C VAL A 144 10.49 11.17 -0.75
N THR A 145 11.81 11.10 -0.55
CA THR A 145 12.76 12.09 -1.09
C THR A 145 13.60 11.61 -2.27
N ALA A 146 13.62 10.30 -2.56
CA ALA A 146 14.47 9.74 -3.61
C ALA A 146 13.94 8.41 -4.19
N ALA A 147 12.63 8.32 -4.45
CA ALA A 147 12.05 7.12 -5.07
C ALA A 147 12.64 6.94 -6.48
N LYS A 148 13.39 5.85 -6.70
CA LYS A 148 14.07 5.60 -7.97
C LYS A 148 13.07 5.18 -9.04
N PHE A 149 13.31 5.63 -10.27
CA PHE A 149 12.47 5.26 -11.40
C PHE A 149 13.29 4.84 -12.62
N VAL A 150 12.65 4.01 -13.45
CA VAL A 150 13.06 3.71 -14.82
C VAL A 150 11.86 3.94 -15.72
N ALA A 151 12.01 4.81 -16.71
CA ALA A 151 11.01 5.09 -17.73
C ALA A 151 11.52 4.64 -19.09
N ILE A 152 10.64 4.06 -19.90
CA ILE A 152 10.98 3.56 -21.23
C ILE A 152 9.96 4.14 -22.21
N GLY A 153 10.43 4.58 -23.38
CA GLY A 153 9.55 5.17 -24.37
C GLY A 153 10.18 5.30 -25.74
N LEU A 154 9.36 5.71 -26.71
CA LEU A 154 9.81 5.90 -28.08
C LEU A 154 10.54 7.24 -28.23
N THR A 155 11.78 7.19 -28.71
CA THR A 155 12.65 8.35 -28.98
C THR A 155 12.83 8.47 -30.50
N GLY A 156 12.19 9.44 -31.14
CA GLY A 156 12.39 9.67 -32.57
C GLY A 156 11.99 11.08 -32.98
N SER A 157 12.71 11.63 -33.95
CA SER A 157 12.49 12.96 -34.54
C SER A 157 11.03 13.14 -34.97
N LEU A 158 10.45 14.30 -34.66
CA LEU A 158 9.35 14.83 -35.47
C LEU A 158 9.91 14.96 -36.89
N GLY A 159 9.29 14.29 -37.84
CA GLY A 159 9.52 14.56 -39.25
C GLY A 159 9.02 15.93 -39.63
#